data_AF-A0A349P199-F1
#
_entry.id   AF-A0A349P199-F1
#
_cell.length_a   1.000
_cell.length_b   1.000
_cell.length_c   1.000
_cell.angle_alpha   90.00
_cell.angle_beta   90.00
_cell.angle_gamma   90.00
#
_symmetry.space_group_name_H-M   'P 1'
#
loop_
_entity.id
_entity.type
_entity.pdbx_description
1 polymer ?
#
loop_
_entity_poly.entity_id
_entity_poly.type
_entity_poly.pdbx_seq_one_letter_code
_entity_poly.pdbx_strand_id
1 'polypeptide(L)'
;MTQEPDVAFLEYVVKALVDHPSDVKVTRVVDEMGVLVTLDVNPGDMGKIIGRTGNTAKAIRTLLRVVGMKNNARVNLKINEPDGGKGTGVSKTVDEMIDSLGV
;
A
#
# COMPACT_ATOMS: atom_id res chain seq x y z
N MET A 1 3.46 24.64 6.10
CA MET A 1 2.68 23.42 6.31
C MET A 1 3.65 22.36 6.79
N THR A 2 3.59 22.00 8.07
CA THR A 2 4.44 20.95 8.66
C THR A 2 3.99 19.62 8.08
N GLN A 3 4.80 19.05 7.17
CA GLN A 3 4.53 17.73 6.62
C GLN A 3 4.83 16.72 7.73
N GLU A 4 3.86 15.86 8.08
CA GLU A 4 4.06 14.81 9.08
C GLU A 4 5.20 13.88 8.61
N PRO A 5 6.11 13.45 9.51
CA PRO A 5 7.34 12.76 9.15
C PRO A 5 7.11 11.40 8.47
N ASP A 6 6.00 10.74 8.76
CA ASP A 6 5.55 9.50 8.12
C ASP A 6 5.16 9.72 6.65
N VAL A 7 4.43 10.80 6.36
CA VAL A 7 4.02 11.19 5.00
C VAL A 7 5.23 11.54 4.16
N ALA A 8 6.10 12.43 4.68
CA ALA A 8 7.30 12.87 3.97
C ALA A 8 8.24 11.70 3.64
N PHE A 9 8.40 10.77 4.59
CA PHE A 9 9.19 9.55 4.40
C PHE A 9 8.61 8.65 3.31
N LEU A 10 7.30 8.36 3.36
CA LEU A 10 6.66 7.50 2.37
C LEU A 10 6.74 8.13 0.97
N GLU A 11 6.45 9.42 0.86
CA GLU A 11 6.47 10.15 -0.40
C GLU A 11 7.88 10.14 -1.00
N TYR A 12 8.92 10.38 -0.20
CA TYR A 12 10.32 10.28 -0.63
C TYR A 12 10.67 8.89 -1.16
N VAL A 13 10.36 7.83 -0.40
CA VAL A 13 10.69 6.46 -0.78
C VAL A 13 9.95 6.06 -2.05
N VAL A 14 8.65 6.32 -2.13
CA VAL A 14 7.83 5.91 -3.28
C VAL A 14 8.24 6.67 -4.54
N LYS A 15 8.44 7.99 -4.47
CA LYS A 15 8.87 8.79 -5.62
C LYS A 15 10.22 8.35 -6.19
N ALA A 16 11.10 7.78 -5.36
CA ALA A 16 12.37 7.22 -5.80
C ALA A 16 12.25 5.85 -6.50
N LEU A 17 11.12 5.16 -6.39
CA LEU A 17 10.92 3.80 -6.90
C LEU A 17 10.07 3.73 -8.19
N VAL A 18 9.37 4.81 -8.53
CA VAL A 18 8.36 4.84 -9.61
C VAL A 18 8.84 5.62 -10.83
N ASP A 19 8.24 5.34 -11.99
CA ASP A 19 8.49 6.13 -13.20
C ASP A 19 7.61 7.39 -13.26
N HIS A 20 6.46 7.40 -12.57
CA HIS A 20 5.52 8.51 -12.53
C HIS A 20 5.46 9.15 -11.12
N PRO A 21 6.51 9.89 -10.69
CA PRO A 21 6.54 10.49 -9.35
C PRO A 21 5.49 11.59 -9.14
N SER A 22 4.97 12.18 -10.23
CA SER A 22 3.87 13.16 -10.19
C SER A 22 2.54 12.55 -9.74
N ASP A 23 2.37 11.25 -9.94
CA ASP A 23 1.11 10.55 -9.72
C ASP A 23 1.05 9.92 -8.33
N VAL A 24 2.12 10.08 -7.54
CA VAL A 24 2.20 9.63 -6.15
C VAL A 24 1.40 10.58 -5.26
N LYS A 25 0.32 10.09 -4.67
CA LYS A 25 -0.47 10.82 -3.68
C LYS A 25 -0.50 10.06 -2.37
N VAL A 26 -0.17 10.75 -1.29
CA VAL A 26 -0.19 10.20 0.06
C VAL A 26 -1.24 10.94 0.88
N THR A 27 -2.22 10.21 1.39
CA THR A 27 -3.29 10.75 2.23
C THR A 27 -3.14 10.20 3.64
N ARG A 28 -3.19 11.07 4.64
CA ARG A 28 -3.12 10.68 6.06
C ARG A 28 -4.44 10.97 6.76
N VAL A 29 -4.99 9.97 7.40
CA VAL A 29 -6.21 10.06 8.22
C VAL A 29 -5.87 9.60 9.63
N VAL A 30 -6.30 10.37 10.63
CA VAL A 30 -6.13 10.03 12.05
C VAL A 30 -7.50 9.65 12.60
N ASP A 31 -7.57 8.51 13.27
CA ASP A 31 -8.76 8.02 13.96
C ASP A 31 -8.42 7.60 15.40
N GLU A 32 -9.42 7.06 16.12
CA GLU A 32 -9.24 6.60 17.50
C GLU A 32 -8.32 5.36 17.62
N MET A 33 -8.12 4.61 16.53
CA MET A 33 -7.29 3.40 16.50
C MET A 33 -5.85 3.64 16.01
N GLY A 34 -5.55 4.82 15.48
CA GLY A 34 -4.22 5.25 15.07
C GLY A 34 -4.21 6.13 13.83
N VAL A 35 -3.25 5.85 12.94
CA VAL A 35 -3.02 6.63 11.72
C VAL A 35 -3.11 5.70 10.52
N LEU A 36 -4.03 5.99 9.60
CA LEU A 36 -4.13 5.35 8.30
C LEU A 36 -3.47 6.25 7.25
N VAL A 37 -2.39 5.74 6.67
CA VAL A 37 -1.74 6.34 5.50
C VAL A 37 -2.18 5.56 4.27
N THR A 38 -2.72 6.28 3.29
CA THR A 38 -3.15 5.71 2.01
C THR A 38 -2.22 6.20 0.91
N LEU A 39 -1.80 5.27 0.06
CA LEU A 39 -0.94 5.52 -1.09
C LEU A 39 -1.71 5.24 -2.38
N ASP A 40 -1.83 6.27 -3.21
CA ASP A 40 -2.29 6.16 -4.59
C ASP A 40 -1.09 6.37 -5.53
N VAL A 41 -0.98 5.52 -6.54
CA VAL A 41 0.09 5.58 -7.56
C VAL A 41 -0.45 5.28 -8.94
N ASN A 42 0.34 5.60 -9.97
CA ASN A 42 0.04 5.23 -11.34
C ASN A 42 -0.07 3.69 -11.49
N PRO A 43 -1.04 3.16 -12.26
CA PRO A 43 -1.16 1.71 -12.52
C PRO A 43 0.13 1.05 -13.03
N GLY A 44 0.92 1.75 -13.83
CA GLY A 44 2.20 1.26 -14.37
C GLY A 44 3.27 1.03 -13.29
N ASP A 45 3.14 1.67 -12.13
CA ASP A 45 4.10 1.60 -11.04
C ASP A 45 3.69 0.65 -9.91
N MET A 46 2.43 0.16 -9.92
CA MET A 46 1.92 -0.77 -8.90
C MET A 46 2.80 -2.00 -8.75
N GLY A 47 3.29 -2.57 -9.85
CA GLY A 47 4.18 -3.75 -9.81
C GLY A 47 5.47 -3.50 -9.02
N LYS A 48 6.02 -2.28 -9.07
CA LYS A 48 7.24 -1.91 -8.35
C LYS A 48 6.98 -1.72 -6.86
N ILE A 49 5.85 -1.10 -6.52
CA ILE A 49 5.47 -0.80 -5.14
C ILE A 49 5.06 -2.04 -4.38
N ILE A 50 4.26 -2.92 -5.00
CA ILE A 50 3.93 -4.22 -4.42
C ILE A 50 5.21 -5.07 -4.34
N GLY A 51 5.97 -5.12 -5.44
CA GLY A 51 7.17 -5.93 -5.55
C GLY A 51 6.86 -7.43 -5.62
N ARG A 52 7.89 -8.24 -5.88
CA ARG A 52 7.76 -9.70 -5.93
C ARG A 52 7.22 -10.20 -4.58
N THR A 53 6.13 -10.98 -4.62
CA THR A 53 5.41 -11.52 -3.45
C THR A 53 5.03 -10.48 -2.39
N GLY A 54 4.87 -9.20 -2.76
CA GLY A 54 4.53 -8.14 -1.81
C GLY A 54 5.70 -7.68 -0.93
N ASN A 55 6.95 -8.10 -1.21
CA ASN A 55 8.10 -7.83 -0.35
C ASN A 55 8.42 -6.34 -0.22
N THR A 56 8.31 -5.57 -1.31
CA THR A 56 8.56 -4.12 -1.29
C THR A 56 7.53 -3.43 -0.39
N ALA A 57 6.24 -3.68 -0.62
CA ALA A 57 5.18 -3.13 0.19
C ALA A 57 5.29 -3.54 1.68
N LYS A 58 5.73 -4.77 1.96
CA LYS A 58 5.99 -5.24 3.32
C LYS A 58 7.15 -4.48 3.98
N ALA A 59 8.25 -4.25 3.26
CA ALA A 59 9.38 -3.47 3.77
C ALA A 59 8.97 -2.02 4.08
N ILE A 60 8.25 -1.37 3.17
CA ILE A 60 7.73 -0.01 3.37
C ILE A 60 6.82 0.05 4.62
N ARG A 61 5.91 -0.91 4.79
CA ARG A 61 5.06 -1.02 5.99
C ARG A 61 5.86 -1.11 7.28
N THR A 62 6.92 -1.91 7.30
CA THR A 62 7.80 -2.05 8.47
C THR A 62 8.50 -0.73 8.79
N LEU A 63 9.05 -0.06 7.79
CA LEU A 63 9.73 1.22 7.97
C LEU A 63 8.77 2.31 8.47
N LEU A 64 7.56 2.39 7.91
CA LEU A 64 6.52 3.30 8.38
C LEU A 64 6.11 3.06 9.84
N ARG A 65 6.04 1.80 10.27
CA ARG A 65 5.76 1.48 11.68
C ARG A 65 6.87 2.01 12.59
N VAL A 66 8.13 1.86 12.21
CA VAL A 66 9.26 2.38 12.98
C VAL A 66 9.23 3.91 13.04
N VAL A 67 8.94 4.58 11.93
CA VAL A 67 8.80 6.06 11.89
C VAL A 67 7.62 6.51 12.76
N GLY A 68 6.47 5.84 12.67
CA GLY A 68 5.28 6.14 13.48
C GLY A 68 5.49 5.94 14.97
N MET A 69 6.18 4.86 15.36
CA MET A 69 6.49 4.56 16.77
C MET A 69 7.33 5.65 17.43
N LYS A 70 8.26 6.28 16.70
CA LYS A 70 9.03 7.43 17.21
C LYS A 70 8.16 8.64 17.57
N ASN A 71 6.95 8.70 17.01
CA ASN A 71 5.99 9.78 17.24
C ASN A 71 4.75 9.28 18.03
N ASN A 72 4.87 8.16 18.76
CA ASN A 72 3.78 7.52 19.50
C ASN A 72 2.51 7.23 18.67
N ALA A 73 2.65 7.06 17.35
CA ALA A 73 1.53 6.82 16.44
C ALA A 73 1.56 5.40 15.87
N ARG A 74 0.41 4.71 15.90
CA ARG A 74 0.24 3.41 15.24
C ARG A 74 -0.12 3.62 13.77
N VAL A 75 0.90 3.63 12.91
CA VAL A 75 0.75 3.88 11.46
C VAL A 75 0.49 2.59 10.69
N ASN A 76 -0.56 2.58 9.87
CA ASN A 76 -0.86 1.53 8.89
C ASN A 76 -0.84 2.10 7.47
N LEU A 77 -0.29 1.33 6.53
CA LEU A 77 -0.27 1.69 5.10
C LEU A 77 -1.27 0.86 4.31
N LYS A 78 -2.20 1.56 3.64
CA LYS A 78 -3.05 1.03 2.57
C LYS A 78 -2.49 1.51 1.23
N ILE A 79 -2.39 0.60 0.27
CA ILE A 79 -2.04 0.93 -1.12
C ILE A 79 -3.32 0.71 -1.91
N ASN A 80 -3.84 1.76 -2.54
CA ASN A 80 -5.03 1.66 -3.35
C ASN A 80 -4.68 1.05 -4.70
N GLU A 81 -5.45 0.04 -5.10
CA GLU A 81 -5.40 -0.43 -6.48
C GLU A 81 -6.14 0.59 -7.35
N PRO A 82 -5.54 1.07 -8.45
CA PRO A 82 -6.26 1.92 -9.38
C PRO A 82 -7.36 1.14 -10.08
N ASP A 83 -8.49 1.81 -10.34
CA ASP A 83 -9.64 1.23 -11.04
C ASP A 83 -9.19 0.53 -12.33
N GLY A 84 -9.37 -0.80 -12.40
CA GLY A 84 -8.96 -1.63 -13.54
C GLY A 84 -7.75 -2.54 -13.30
N GLY A 85 -7.14 -2.52 -12.10
CA GLY A 85 -6.18 -3.54 -11.68
C GLY A 85 -6.85 -4.90 -11.59
N LYS A 86 -6.53 -5.83 -12.49
CA LYS A 86 -6.95 -7.23 -12.35
C LYS A 86 -6.38 -7.77 -11.05
N GLY A 87 -7.20 -7.81 -10.01
CA GLY A 87 -6.91 -8.53 -8.78
C GLY A 87 -6.64 -9.99 -9.14
N THR A 88 -5.38 -10.40 -9.17
CA THR A 88 -4.99 -11.83 -9.15
C THR A 88 -5.25 -12.49 -7.79
N GLY A 89 -5.96 -11.82 -6.89
CA GLY A 89 -6.69 -12.47 -5.81
C GLY A 89 -8.00 -13.05 -6.35
N VAL A 90 -7.93 -14.10 -7.18
CA VAL A 90 -9.06 -15.01 -7.29
C VAL A 90 -9.19 -15.65 -5.91
N SER A 91 -9.99 -15.05 -5.02
CA SER A 91 -10.64 -15.83 -3.98
C SER A 91 -11.62 -16.69 -4.75
N LYS A 92 -11.14 -17.87 -5.22
CA LYS A 92 -12.05 -18.90 -5.67
C LYS A 92 -12.92 -19.18 -4.47
N THR A 93 -14.16 -18.74 -4.52
CA THR A 93 -15.15 -19.13 -3.52
C THR A 93 -15.19 -20.65 -3.52
N VAL A 94 -15.38 -21.27 -2.35
CA VAL A 94 -15.33 -22.73 -2.19
C VAL A 94 -16.24 -23.44 -3.22
N ASP A 95 -17.36 -22.81 -3.59
CA ASP A 95 -18.28 -23.26 -4.64
C ASP A 95 -17.62 -23.45 -6.03
N GLU A 96 -16.66 -22.60 -6.43
CA GLU A 96 -15.97 -22.73 -7.72
C GLU A 96 -14.94 -23.86 -7.76
N MET A 97 -14.46 -24.32 -6.60
CA MET A 97 -13.53 -25.45 -6.54
C MET A 97 -14.24 -26.80 -6.66
N ILE A 98 -15.46 -26.89 -6.14
CA ILE A 98 -16.28 -28.11 -6.15
C ILE A 98 -16.67 -28.49 -7.59
N ASP A 99 -17.04 -27.50 -8.41
CA ASP A 99 -17.46 -27.73 -9.80
C ASP A 99 -16.32 -28.26 -10.70
N SER A 100 -15.06 -27.94 -10.36
CA SER A 100 -13.88 -28.39 -11.12
C SER A 100 -13.43 -29.82 -10.81
N LEU A 101 -13.97 -30.44 -9.75
CA LEU A 101 -13.61 -31.81 -9.33
C LEU A 101 -14.62 -32.87 -9.80
N GLY A 102 -15.75 -32.50 -10.38
CA GLY A 102 -16.68 -33.46 -10.99
C GLY A 102 -17.09 -34.63 -10.08
N VAL A 103 -17.25 -34.37 -8.78
CA VAL A 103 -17.84 -35.31 -7.81
C VAL A 103 -19.07 -34.66 -7.20
#